data_AF-A0AAE1B6J8-F1
#
_entry.id   AF-A0AAE1B6J8-F1
#
_cell.length_a   1.000
_cell.length_b   1.000
_cell.length_c   1.000
_cell.angle_alpha   90.00
_cell.angle_beta   90.00
_cell.angle_gamma   90.00
#
_symmetry.space_group_name_H-M   'P 1'
#
loop_
_entity.id
_entity.type
_entity.pdbx_description
1 polymer ?
#
loop_
_entity_poly.entity_id
_entity_poly.type
_entity_poly.pdbx_seq_one_letter_code
_entity_poly.pdbx_strand_id
1 'polypeptide(L)'
;MHHVPEDIQVMPDDYFRGFRMRFSTDSYTTDWINLGCSISPILFAMAMEVVRKKAYRSAGPQNLGDGCYMSPFKALMDDTTIIFPNEEWNTPNARALRRLNSMVLDEIQIQEILQSLDEER
;
A
#
# COMPACT_ATOMS: atom_id res chain seq x y z
N MET A 1 16.83 14.63 -1.35
CA MET A 1 17.12 13.21 -1.67
C MET A 1 17.52 12.57 -0.36
N HIS A 2 16.80 11.55 0.11
CA HIS A 2 17.14 10.87 1.37
C HIS A 2 18.09 9.72 1.05
N HIS A 3 19.20 9.64 1.76
CA HIS A 3 20.16 8.54 1.62
C HIS A 3 19.70 7.38 2.50
N VAL A 4 19.51 6.20 1.90
CA VAL A 4 19.24 4.94 2.61
C VAL A 4 20.56 4.15 2.62
N PRO A 5 21.10 3.76 3.78
CA PRO A 5 22.32 2.98 3.86
C PRO A 5 22.19 1.65 3.11
N GLU A 6 23.29 1.19 2.50
CA GLU A 6 23.32 0.00 1.65
C GLU A 6 22.84 -1.25 2.41
N ASP A 7 23.26 -1.43 3.67
CA ASP A 7 22.81 -2.52 4.55
C ASP A 7 21.29 -2.58 4.72
N ILE A 8 20.62 -1.42 4.71
CA ILE A 8 19.15 -1.34 4.83
C ILE A 8 18.46 -1.65 3.51
N GLN A 9 19.13 -1.41 2.38
CA GLN A 9 18.59 -1.73 1.05
C GLN A 9 18.60 -3.24 0.77
N VAL A 10 19.58 -3.98 1.31
CA VAL A 10 19.70 -5.43 1.14
C VAL A 10 18.83 -6.21 2.14
N MET A 11 18.50 -5.60 3.28
CA MET A 11 17.72 -6.24 4.35
C MET A 11 16.38 -6.85 3.89
N PRO A 12 15.55 -6.20 3.03
CA PRO A 12 14.31 -6.81 2.53
C PRO A 12 14.59 -8.10 1.75
N ASP A 13 15.57 -8.07 0.83
CA ASP A 13 15.91 -9.22 -0.01
C ASP A 13 16.38 -10.40 0.85
N ASP A 14 17.26 -10.14 1.82
CA ASP A 14 17.73 -11.16 2.76
C ASP A 14 16.59 -11.70 3.64
N TYR A 15 15.66 -10.85 4.05
CA TYR A 15 14.52 -11.25 4.88
C TYR A 15 13.52 -12.14 4.12
N PHE A 16 13.26 -11.85 2.84
CA PHE A 16 12.34 -12.64 2.02
C PHE A 16 12.96 -13.93 1.46
N ARG A 17 14.29 -13.96 1.26
CA ARG A 17 14.99 -15.08 0.62
C ARG A 17 14.91 -16.41 1.38
N GLY A 18 14.62 -16.40 2.68
CA GLY A 18 14.63 -17.60 3.53
C GLY A 18 13.31 -18.00 4.17
N PHE A 19 12.26 -17.18 4.04
CA PHE A 19 11.03 -17.40 4.81
C PHE A 19 10.14 -18.47 4.17
N ARG A 20 10.04 -19.62 4.84
CA ARG A 20 9.19 -20.74 4.43
C ARG A 20 8.27 -21.12 5.59
N MET A 21 6.99 -21.32 5.29
CA MET A 21 5.98 -21.71 6.26
C MET A 21 5.41 -23.07 5.87
N ARG A 22 5.06 -23.88 6.87
CA ARG A 22 4.44 -25.20 6.69
C ARG A 22 3.42 -25.39 7.80
N PHE A 23 2.22 -25.85 7.45
CA PHE A 23 1.14 -26.10 8.40
C PHE A 23 0.94 -27.58 8.58
N SER A 24 0.94 -28.04 9.83
CA SER A 24 0.58 -29.40 10.19
C SER A 24 -0.76 -29.41 10.90
N THR A 25 -1.62 -30.33 10.48
CA THR A 25 -2.86 -30.73 11.15
C THR A 25 -2.73 -32.21 11.55
N ASP A 26 -3.69 -32.75 12.28
CA ASP A 26 -3.70 -34.17 12.65
C ASP A 26 -3.74 -35.11 11.42
N SER A 27 -4.30 -34.65 10.30
CA SER A 27 -4.54 -35.49 9.11
C SER A 27 -3.59 -35.24 7.96
N TYR A 28 -2.96 -34.07 7.88
CA TYR A 28 -1.98 -33.77 6.84
C TYR A 28 -1.03 -32.65 7.22
N THR A 29 0.05 -32.58 6.47
CA THR A 29 0.96 -31.46 6.51
C THR A 29 1.14 -30.89 5.11
N THR A 30 1.12 -29.56 4.99
CA THR A 30 1.38 -28.88 3.72
C THR A 30 2.84 -28.99 3.32
N ASP A 31 3.13 -28.86 2.03
CA ASP A 31 4.48 -28.54 1.57
C ASP A 31 4.92 -27.16 2.07
N TRP A 32 6.22 -26.87 1.95
CA TRP A 32 6.75 -25.55 2.28
C TRP A 32 6.18 -24.51 1.32
N ILE A 33 5.50 -23.51 1.87
CA ILE A 33 4.88 -22.41 1.14
C ILE A 33 5.67 -21.13 1.43
N ASN A 34 5.98 -20.36 0.40
CA ASN A 34 6.51 -19.00 0.56
C ASN A 34 5.31 -18.07 0.85
N LEU A 35 5.05 -17.79 2.13
CA LEU A 35 4.02 -16.84 2.54
C LEU A 35 4.68 -15.55 3.05
N GLY A 36 4.07 -14.40 2.78
CA GLY A 36 4.55 -13.11 3.26
C GLY A 36 4.74 -13.08 4.78
N CYS A 37 5.96 -12.79 5.19
CA CYS A 37 6.47 -12.77 6.57
C CYS A 37 6.13 -11.47 7.33
N SER A 38 6.35 -11.41 8.64
CA SER A 38 5.93 -10.30 9.53
C SER A 38 6.44 -8.88 9.18
N ILE A 39 7.41 -8.73 8.27
CA ILE A 39 7.84 -7.42 7.74
C ILE A 39 7.03 -7.02 6.50
N SER A 40 6.38 -7.97 5.81
CA SER A 40 5.54 -7.68 4.64
C SER A 40 4.43 -6.68 4.92
N PRO A 41 3.71 -6.71 6.06
CA PRO A 41 2.69 -5.69 6.34
C PRO A 41 3.30 -4.31 6.59
N ILE A 42 4.52 -4.25 7.16
CA ILE A 42 5.23 -3.01 7.43
C ILE A 42 5.75 -2.40 6.13
N LEU A 43 6.39 -3.20 5.27
CA LEU A 43 6.84 -2.77 3.94
C LEU A 43 5.68 -2.33 3.07
N PHE A 44 4.58 -3.08 3.10
CA PHE A 44 3.34 -2.73 2.40
C PHE A 44 2.77 -1.40 2.92
N ALA A 45 2.67 -1.21 4.24
CA ALA A 45 2.20 0.05 4.82
C ALA A 45 3.12 1.23 4.44
N MET A 46 4.44 1.03 4.38
CA MET A 46 5.39 2.05 3.93
C MET A 46 5.23 2.39 2.45
N ALA A 47 5.06 1.39 1.58
CA ALA A 47 4.79 1.60 0.15
C ALA A 47 3.47 2.38 -0.04
N MET A 48 2.41 1.97 0.65
CA MET A 48 1.11 2.66 0.62
C MET A 48 1.19 4.10 1.14
N GLU A 49 2.06 4.39 2.13
CA GLU A 49 2.32 5.77 2.60
C GLU A 49 2.99 6.63 1.53
N VAL A 50 3.91 6.08 0.73
CA VAL A 50 4.54 6.80 -0.39
C VAL A 50 3.51 7.16 -1.47
N VAL A 51 2.68 6.18 -1.87
CA VAL A 51 1.59 6.39 -2.84
C VAL A 51 0.61 7.46 -2.32
N ARG A 52 0.18 7.35 -1.06
CA ARG A 52 -0.72 8.33 -0.43
C ARG A 52 -0.12 9.73 -0.36
N LYS A 53 1.15 9.89 0.03
CA LYS A 53 1.80 11.21 0.05
C LYS A 53 1.79 11.90 -1.32
N LYS A 54 1.90 11.12 -2.39
CA LYS A 54 1.83 11.64 -3.77
C LYS A 54 0.41 12.09 -4.14
N ALA A 55 -0.62 11.37 -3.70
CA ALA A 55 -2.03 11.75 -3.86
C ALA A 55 -2.44 12.93 -2.96
N TYR A 56 -1.85 13.03 -1.76
CA TYR A 56 -2.18 14.05 -0.75
C TYR A 56 -1.83 15.47 -1.17
N ARG A 57 -0.85 15.68 -2.05
CA ARG A 57 -0.47 17.02 -2.54
C ARG A 57 -1.63 17.81 -3.16
N SER A 58 -2.70 17.13 -3.57
CA SER A 58 -3.92 17.72 -4.12
C SER A 58 -5.06 17.94 -3.11
N ALA A 59 -4.93 17.48 -1.85
CA ALA A 59 -5.96 17.51 -0.82
C ALA A 59 -5.70 18.58 0.25
N GLY A 60 -6.76 19.05 0.92
CA GLY A 60 -6.69 20.05 1.99
C GLY A 60 -7.51 19.65 3.22
N PRO A 61 -7.22 20.20 4.41
CA PRO A 61 -7.95 19.92 5.64
C PRO A 61 -9.45 20.13 5.46
N GLN A 62 -10.25 19.23 6.01
CA GLN A 62 -11.71 19.30 5.93
C GLN A 62 -12.27 19.97 7.16
N ASN A 63 -13.03 21.04 6.93
CA ASN A 63 -13.81 21.68 7.97
C ASN A 63 -15.08 20.87 8.22
N LEU A 64 -15.23 20.36 9.43
CA LEU A 64 -16.38 19.58 9.89
C LEU A 64 -17.49 20.47 10.50
N GLY A 65 -17.27 21.80 10.55
CA GLY A 65 -18.07 22.74 11.33
C GLY A 65 -17.44 23.03 12.69
N ASP A 66 -17.91 24.09 13.37
CA ASP A 66 -17.54 24.45 14.74
C ASP A 66 -16.04 24.58 15.03
N GLY A 67 -15.25 24.96 14.02
CA GLY A 67 -13.80 25.06 14.13
C GLY A 67 -13.07 23.70 14.17
N CYS A 68 -13.78 22.59 13.99
CA CYS A 68 -13.21 21.26 13.90
C CYS A 68 -12.67 21.02 12.48
N TYR A 69 -11.40 20.64 12.39
CA TYR A 69 -10.77 20.23 11.14
C TYR A 69 -10.28 18.79 11.25
N MET A 70 -10.54 17.97 10.22
CA MET A 70 -9.94 16.65 10.09
C MET A 70 -8.98 16.58 8.91
N SER A 71 -8.00 15.69 9.03
CA SER A 71 -7.25 15.24 7.87
C SER A 71 -8.24 14.72 6.82
N PRO A 72 -8.10 15.13 5.55
CA PRO A 72 -8.96 14.67 4.47
C PRO A 72 -8.86 13.15 4.25
N PHE A 73 -7.79 12.53 4.77
CA PHE A 73 -7.50 11.10 4.64
C PHE A 73 -7.29 10.46 6.01
N LYS A 74 -7.91 9.30 6.22
CA LYS A 74 -7.50 8.29 7.19
C LYS A 74 -7.15 7.04 6.42
N ALA A 75 -6.05 6.38 6.77
CA ALA A 75 -5.65 5.15 6.10
C ALA A 75 -5.07 4.15 7.09
N LEU A 76 -5.32 2.87 6.83
CA LEU A 76 -4.77 1.75 7.55
C LEU A 76 -4.41 0.67 6.53
N MET A 77 -3.11 0.43 6.33
CA MET A 77 -2.61 -0.51 5.32
C MET A 77 -3.15 -0.17 3.90
N ASP A 78 -4.01 -1.03 3.36
CA ASP A 78 -4.69 -0.90 2.07
C ASP A 78 -5.97 -0.04 2.15
N ASP A 79 -6.62 0.00 3.31
CA ASP A 79 -7.84 0.77 3.49
C ASP A 79 -7.55 2.28 3.54
N THR A 80 -8.24 3.04 2.70
CA THR A 80 -8.18 4.51 2.71
C THR A 80 -9.59 5.10 2.75
N THR A 81 -9.88 5.84 3.81
CA THR A 81 -11.11 6.63 3.99
C THR A 81 -10.84 8.10 3.69
N ILE A 82 -11.69 8.70 2.86
CA ILE A 82 -11.65 10.13 2.52
C ILE A 82 -12.98 10.76 2.91
N ILE A 83 -12.91 11.88 3.62
CA ILE A 83 -14.10 12.67 3.99
C ILE A 83 -14.12 13.91 3.11
N PHE A 84 -15.28 14.30 2.60
CA PHE A 84 -15.47 15.56 1.89
C PHE A 84 -16.92 16.06 2.09
N PRO A 85 -17.17 17.38 2.05
CA PRO A 85 -18.34 17.98 2.71
C PRO A 85 -19.63 17.90 1.88
N ASN A 86 -19.55 17.45 0.62
CA ASN A 86 -20.66 17.46 -0.32
C ASN A 86 -20.49 16.35 -1.37
N GLU A 87 -21.56 15.87 -2.02
CA GLU A 87 -21.47 14.86 -3.11
C GLU A 87 -20.77 15.39 -4.39
N GLU A 88 -20.28 16.62 -4.35
CA GLU A 88 -19.58 17.26 -5.46
C GLU A 88 -18.22 16.62 -5.75
N TRP A 89 -18.18 15.93 -6.87
CA TRP A 89 -17.00 15.28 -7.44
C TRP A 89 -15.92 16.24 -7.98
N ASN A 90 -16.05 17.55 -7.74
CA ASN A 90 -15.09 18.59 -8.14
C ASN A 90 -14.26 19.15 -6.97
N THR A 91 -14.40 18.59 -5.77
CA THR A 91 -13.61 19.00 -4.60
C THR A 91 -12.14 18.56 -4.71
N PRO A 92 -11.21 19.25 -4.01
CA PRO A 92 -9.81 18.83 -3.89
C PRO A 92 -9.63 17.38 -3.43
N ASN A 93 -10.49 16.92 -2.52
CA ASN A 93 -10.45 15.55 -1.99
C ASN A 93 -10.93 14.51 -3.00
N ALA A 94 -11.98 14.81 -3.77
CA ALA A 94 -12.40 13.94 -4.88
C ALA A 94 -11.30 13.81 -5.95
N ARG A 95 -10.54 14.89 -6.22
CA ARG A 95 -9.36 14.81 -7.10
C ARG A 95 -8.26 13.92 -6.53
N ALA A 96 -8.00 14.02 -5.22
CA ALA A 96 -7.00 13.18 -4.56
C ALA A 96 -7.41 11.70 -4.57
N LEU A 97 -8.70 11.37 -4.42
CA LEU A 97 -9.22 10.01 -4.59
C LEU A 97 -8.97 9.47 -6.00
N ARG A 98 -9.33 10.22 -7.05
CA ARG A 98 -9.08 9.80 -8.45
C ARG A 98 -7.60 9.60 -8.73
N ARG A 99 -6.76 10.45 -8.14
CA ARG A 99 -5.31 10.37 -8.27
C ARG A 99 -4.74 9.14 -7.58
N LEU A 100 -5.29 8.78 -6.41
CA LEU A 100 -4.96 7.53 -5.74
C LEU A 100 -5.44 6.32 -6.56
N ASN A 101 -6.67 6.37 -7.09
CA ASN A 101 -7.23 5.31 -7.92
C ASN A 101 -6.41 5.08 -9.20
N SER A 102 -6.00 6.15 -9.89
CA SER A 102 -5.11 6.02 -11.07
C SER A 102 -3.75 5.46 -10.70
N MET A 103 -3.12 5.91 -9.61
CA MET A 103 -1.84 5.36 -9.17
C MET A 103 -1.92 3.86 -8.82
N VAL A 104 -2.98 3.44 -8.13
CA VAL A 104 -3.18 2.03 -7.78
C VAL A 104 -3.46 1.19 -9.03
N LEU A 105 -4.31 1.67 -9.95
CA LEU A 105 -4.61 0.95 -11.19
C LEU A 105 -3.39 0.88 -12.14
N ASP A 106 -2.60 1.95 -12.22
CA ASP A 106 -1.36 1.98 -13.01
C ASP A 106 -0.27 1.09 -12.36
N GLU A 107 -0.21 0.99 -11.02
CA GLU A 107 0.73 0.12 -10.31
C GLU A 107 0.30 -1.37 -10.31
N ILE A 108 -1.00 -1.68 -10.41
CA ILE A 108 -1.49 -3.06 -10.60
C ILE A 108 -1.02 -3.65 -11.94
N GLN A 109 -0.84 -2.83 -12.98
CA GLN A 109 -0.23 -3.32 -14.23
C GLN A 109 1.20 -3.87 -14.04
N ILE A 110 1.93 -3.43 -13.00
CA ILE A 110 3.26 -3.99 -12.70
C ILE A 110 3.13 -5.44 -12.20
N GLN A 111 2.06 -5.79 -11.46
CA GLN A 111 1.83 -7.17 -11.04
C GLN A 111 1.39 -8.09 -12.20
N GLU A 112 0.59 -7.59 -13.15
CA GLU A 112 0.25 -8.34 -14.38
C GLU A 112 1.49 -8.54 -15.29
N ILE A 113 2.39 -7.56 -15.37
CA ILE A 113 3.67 -7.68 -16.09
C ILE A 113 4.64 -8.64 -15.37
N LEU A 114 4.63 -8.70 -14.05
CA LEU A 114 5.44 -9.66 -13.30
C LEU A 114 4.87 -11.08 -13.36
N GLN A 115 3.54 -11.24 -13.44
CA GLN A 115 2.91 -12.54 -13.68
C GLN A 115 3.17 -13.07 -15.10
N SER A 116 3.16 -12.19 -16.12
CA SER A 116 3.48 -12.61 -17.49
C SER A 116 4.94 -13.00 -17.70
N LEU A 117 5.86 -12.53 -16.85
CA LEU A 117 7.26 -12.95 -16.84
C LEU A 117 7.52 -14.28 -16.10
N ASP A 118 6.59 -14.73 -15.25
CA ASP A 118 6.69 -16.01 -14.53
C ASP A 118 6.02 -17.17 -15.32
N GLU A 119 5.08 -16.87 -16.23
CA GLU A 119 4.45 -17.86 -17.14
C GLU A 119 5.33 -18.25 -18.35
N GLU A 120 6.42 -17.54 -18.63
CA GLU A 120 7.39 -17.87 -19.70
C GLU A 120 8.54 -18.80 -19.26
N ARG A 121 8.43 -19.45 -18.09
CA ARG A 121 9.46 -20.34 -17.53
C ARG A 121 8.96 -21.75 -17.25
#